data_AF-A0A8I1PZT6-F1
#
_entry.id   AF-A0A8I1PZT6-F1
#
_cell.length_a   1.000
_cell.length_b   1.000
_cell.length_c   1.000
_cell.angle_alpha   90.00
_cell.angle_beta   90.00
_cell.angle_gamma   90.00
#
_symmetry.space_group_name_H-M   'P 1'
#
loop_
_entity.id
_entity.type
_entity.pdbx_description
1 polymer ?
#
loop_
_entity_poly.entity_id
_entity_poly.type
_entity_poly.pdbx_seq_one_letter_code
_entity_poly.pdbx_strand_id
1 'polypeptide(L)'
;MFHTTRRRHGKPLAIAAVTAALVLAPVAAFADDGGVTDATSEPSAAAVAPDPGVTETPTTPAPEPAPAADPAPAADPAPAAEPAPAAEPAPAAEPAPAAAAAPESAPGAEPAADPAPAAAEPTVDPAPAAATAAEPEPAAEPAPAPTVVVAEPGATAEDVLAEPVSEPTVTLFAAESAEPAAIEAAALPAPGDPCAPAVCIDNGTILLAVNPTGELNTVDGTGSAAGPGDAGLEFLPTGNDSTSPGCLCEGWGVADPATGIWGGANVDDGLGGRNLEVESFEYTGSTATSVVLVRDDAGAPYFRVTHAYVPAAETPNLYQVNVTIENLSGDTIATVQYRRVMDWDVEPTAFSEYVTIDRGTASAITYTSDDGFASSNPLSGPSHIMFEGEAVDSGPNDHGALFDFSFGSLAAGESLSFIIFYGGAASQTEAETALAAVGAEAYSFGQTSTDPVGGTPNTFIFAFGKVGGTPIFTPVVDPEPVVPAEPVVEPAVVVAAPVVAAPAATQPRLAVTGGTAQAAQLPLVAGLLALALGAAAVVGVKVRRAH
;
A
#
# COMPACT_ATOMS: atom_id res chain seq x y z
N MET A 1 -66.90 33.29 -1.27
CA MET A 1 -68.22 32.61 -1.36
C MET A 1 -68.03 31.30 -2.13
N PHE A 2 -68.84 30.29 -1.79
CA PHE A 2 -68.88 28.89 -2.28
C PHE A 2 -67.91 27.93 -1.56
N HIS A 3 -68.37 27.15 -0.58
CA HIS A 3 -69.25 25.95 -0.60
C HIS A 3 -68.50 24.63 -0.84
N THR A 4 -68.21 23.99 0.29
CA THR A 4 -68.49 22.59 0.66
C THR A 4 -68.97 21.57 -0.39
N THR A 5 -68.43 20.36 -0.18
CA THR A 5 -69.05 19.01 -0.17
C THR A 5 -68.93 18.04 -1.36
N ARG A 6 -68.22 16.93 -1.06
CA ARG A 6 -68.57 15.49 -1.18
C ARG A 6 -68.66 14.76 -2.54
N ARG A 7 -67.88 13.65 -2.56
CA ARG A 7 -68.15 12.24 -2.96
C ARG A 7 -68.45 11.91 -4.44
N ARG A 8 -67.69 10.94 -4.98
CA ARG A 8 -68.08 9.56 -5.42
C ARG A 8 -66.87 8.85 -6.06
N HIS A 9 -66.40 7.71 -5.53
CA HIS A 9 -66.64 6.31 -5.94
C HIS A 9 -66.14 5.90 -7.34
N GLY A 10 -65.15 5.00 -7.38
CA GLY A 10 -64.78 4.17 -8.54
C GLY A 10 -63.40 3.49 -8.39
N LYS A 11 -63.37 2.19 -8.04
CA LYS A 11 -62.23 1.25 -8.24
C LYS A 11 -62.37 0.59 -9.64
N PRO A 12 -61.45 -0.27 -10.12
CA PRO A 12 -59.97 -0.37 -10.00
C PRO A 12 -59.28 -0.51 -11.40
N LEU A 13 -57.95 -0.37 -11.49
CA LEU A 13 -57.16 -1.13 -12.48
C LEU A 13 -55.67 -1.16 -12.07
N ALA A 14 -55.16 -2.36 -11.78
CA ALA A 14 -53.74 -2.63 -11.60
C ALA A 14 -53.17 -3.13 -12.92
N ILE A 15 -52.01 -2.60 -13.33
CA ILE A 15 -51.23 -3.08 -14.48
C ILE A 15 -50.03 -3.87 -13.94
N ALA A 16 -49.83 -5.02 -14.57
CA ALA A 16 -49.00 -6.14 -14.16
C ALA A 16 -47.50 -5.92 -14.40
N ALA A 17 -46.70 -6.46 -13.47
CA ALA A 17 -45.30 -6.78 -13.64
C ALA A 17 -45.16 -8.14 -14.34
N VAL A 18 -44.22 -8.26 -15.28
CA VAL A 18 -43.83 -9.53 -15.91
C VAL A 18 -42.56 -10.02 -15.24
N THR A 19 -42.67 -11.15 -14.55
CA THR A 19 -41.55 -11.94 -13.99
C THR A 19 -41.59 -13.29 -14.68
N ALA A 20 -40.46 -13.72 -15.27
CA ALA A 20 -40.30 -15.03 -15.87
C ALA A 20 -39.57 -15.97 -14.91
N ALA A 21 -40.24 -17.03 -14.47
CA ALA A 21 -39.65 -18.17 -13.78
C ALA A 21 -40.08 -19.44 -14.53
N LEU A 22 -39.10 -20.22 -14.99
CA LEU A 22 -39.33 -21.52 -15.64
C LEU A 22 -39.06 -22.64 -14.64
N VAL A 23 -40.04 -23.53 -14.49
CA VAL A 23 -40.08 -24.64 -13.52
C VAL A 23 -39.46 -25.91 -14.12
N LEU A 24 -38.65 -26.60 -13.31
CA LEU A 24 -38.14 -27.96 -13.51
C LEU A 24 -39.08 -28.99 -12.86
N ALA A 25 -39.34 -30.11 -13.55
CA ALA A 25 -39.75 -31.40 -12.96
C ALA A 25 -39.73 -32.56 -14.00
N PRO A 26 -39.66 -33.83 -13.58
CA PRO A 26 -38.66 -34.80 -14.06
C PRO A 26 -39.24 -36.02 -14.81
N VAL A 27 -38.40 -36.81 -15.48
CA VAL A 27 -38.76 -38.17 -15.96
C VAL A 27 -37.59 -39.16 -15.81
N ALA A 28 -37.98 -40.37 -15.41
CA ALA A 28 -37.19 -41.49 -14.94
C ALA A 28 -36.50 -42.35 -16.02
N ALA A 29 -35.61 -43.21 -15.53
CA ALA A 29 -34.85 -44.25 -16.22
C ALA A 29 -35.70 -45.35 -16.88
N PHE A 30 -35.17 -45.96 -17.94
CA PHE A 30 -35.31 -47.39 -18.28
C PHE A 30 -34.10 -47.87 -19.11
N ALA A 31 -33.58 -49.04 -18.73
CA ALA A 31 -32.71 -49.88 -19.53
C ALA A 31 -33.49 -50.54 -20.69
N ASP A 32 -32.82 -50.93 -21.79
CA ASP A 32 -32.55 -52.34 -22.14
C ASP A 32 -32.19 -52.54 -23.63
N ASP A 33 -31.25 -53.46 -23.82
CA ASP A 33 -31.00 -54.45 -24.90
C ASP A 33 -30.90 -54.17 -26.43
N GLY A 34 -29.90 -54.87 -27.01
CA GLY A 34 -29.88 -55.48 -28.36
C GLY A 34 -29.46 -54.55 -29.52
N GLY A 35 -28.59 -54.90 -30.46
CA GLY A 35 -27.95 -56.14 -30.88
C GLY A 35 -27.53 -55.99 -32.37
N VAL A 36 -26.32 -56.46 -32.69
CA VAL A 36 -25.80 -57.15 -33.92
C VAL A 36 -26.48 -56.81 -35.29
N THR A 37 -25.79 -56.41 -36.37
CA THR A 37 -25.02 -57.22 -37.39
C THR A 37 -24.53 -56.26 -38.49
N ASP A 38 -23.27 -56.24 -38.92
CA ASP A 38 -22.50 -57.15 -39.81
C ASP A 38 -22.37 -56.61 -41.25
N ALA A 39 -21.14 -56.62 -41.79
CA ALA A 39 -20.81 -56.82 -43.21
C ALA A 39 -19.27 -56.79 -43.44
N THR A 40 -18.63 -57.94 -43.20
CA THR A 40 -17.75 -58.69 -44.12
C THR A 40 -16.86 -57.95 -45.15
N SER A 41 -15.54 -58.24 -45.15
CA SER A 41 -14.86 -59.13 -46.14
C SER A 41 -13.34 -58.87 -46.24
N GLU A 42 -12.53 -59.89 -45.97
CA GLU A 42 -11.11 -60.00 -46.37
C GLU A 42 -10.96 -60.30 -47.89
N PRO A 43 -9.74 -60.33 -48.46
CA PRO A 43 -8.96 -61.59 -48.44
C PRO A 43 -7.40 -61.49 -48.41
N SER A 44 -6.79 -62.49 -47.76
CA SER A 44 -5.75 -63.44 -48.26
C SER A 44 -4.29 -62.96 -48.55
N ALA A 45 -3.32 -63.35 -47.70
CA ALA A 45 -2.33 -64.47 -47.82
C ALA A 45 -1.14 -64.22 -48.79
N ALA A 46 0.12 -64.62 -48.57
CA ALA A 46 0.66 -65.85 -47.99
C ALA A 46 2.16 -65.74 -47.59
N ALA A 47 2.62 -66.72 -46.82
CA ALA A 47 3.94 -66.89 -46.21
C ALA A 47 4.97 -67.64 -47.09
N VAL A 48 6.28 -67.43 -46.86
CA VAL A 48 7.40 -68.42 -47.03
C VAL A 48 8.56 -68.05 -46.08
N ALA A 49 9.24 -69.05 -45.51
CA ALA A 49 10.26 -69.01 -44.43
C ALA A 49 11.75 -69.02 -44.94
N PRO A 50 12.79 -69.42 -44.16
CA PRO A 50 13.81 -68.55 -43.51
C PRO A 50 15.29 -68.87 -43.88
N ASP A 51 16.28 -68.04 -43.46
CA ASP A 51 17.63 -68.44 -42.94
C ASP A 51 18.45 -67.20 -42.44
N PRO A 52 19.66 -67.30 -41.81
CA PRO A 52 19.82 -67.11 -40.36
C PRO A 52 20.93 -66.12 -39.97
N GLY A 53 21.02 -65.84 -38.66
CA GLY A 53 22.25 -65.34 -38.05
C GLY A 53 22.13 -63.91 -37.54
N VAL A 54 21.88 -63.77 -36.24
CA VAL A 54 22.86 -63.28 -35.26
C VAL A 54 22.34 -63.71 -33.88
N THR A 55 23.21 -64.37 -33.12
CA THR A 55 23.02 -64.70 -31.71
C THR A 55 23.12 -63.43 -30.87
N GLU A 56 22.01 -62.99 -30.26
CA GLU A 56 22.05 -62.09 -29.10
C GLU A 56 21.33 -62.74 -27.92
N THR A 57 22.04 -62.71 -26.78
CA THR A 57 21.62 -63.20 -25.46
C THR A 57 20.36 -62.51 -24.96
N PRO A 58 19.40 -63.22 -24.35
CA PRO A 58 18.20 -62.60 -23.80
C PRO A 58 18.53 -61.91 -22.47
N THR A 59 18.42 -60.58 -22.43
CA THR A 59 18.28 -59.84 -21.18
C THR A 59 16.83 -59.97 -20.71
N THR A 60 16.66 -60.48 -19.50
CA THR A 60 15.36 -60.57 -18.82
C THR A 60 14.85 -59.16 -18.52
N PRO A 61 13.60 -58.79 -18.88
CA PRO A 61 13.02 -57.52 -18.45
C PRO A 61 12.84 -57.53 -16.92
N ALA A 62 13.20 -56.43 -16.26
CA ALA A 62 12.89 -56.20 -14.86
C ALA A 62 11.34 -56.17 -14.67
N PRO A 63 10.81 -56.68 -13.54
CA PRO A 63 9.36 -56.67 -13.30
C PRO A 63 8.85 -55.23 -13.15
N GLU A 64 7.71 -54.97 -13.78
CA GLU A 64 6.93 -53.74 -13.70
C GLU A 64 6.47 -53.49 -12.24
N PRO A 65 6.55 -52.26 -11.71
CA PRO A 65 6.11 -51.98 -10.34
C PRO A 65 4.60 -52.17 -10.22
N ALA A 66 4.16 -52.81 -9.13
CA ALA A 66 2.74 -52.98 -8.84
C ALA A 66 2.05 -51.61 -8.69
N PRO A 67 0.79 -51.47 -9.14
CA PRO A 67 0.03 -50.23 -8.98
C PRO A 67 -0.16 -49.90 -7.50
N ALA A 68 0.02 -48.62 -7.16
CA ALA A 68 -0.23 -48.12 -5.82
C ALA A 68 -1.70 -48.31 -5.44
N ALA A 69 -1.95 -48.78 -4.22
CA ALA A 69 -3.29 -48.93 -3.70
C ALA A 69 -3.94 -47.55 -3.50
N ASP A 70 -5.20 -47.41 -3.90
CA ASP A 70 -6.00 -46.21 -3.67
C ASP A 70 -6.06 -45.90 -2.17
N PRO A 71 -5.89 -44.62 -1.77
CA PRO A 71 -6.01 -44.22 -0.38
C PRO A 71 -7.45 -44.43 0.10
N ALA A 72 -7.58 -45.00 1.30
CA ALA A 72 -8.89 -45.18 1.93
C ALA A 72 -9.55 -43.81 2.18
N PRO A 73 -10.88 -43.70 1.99
CA PRO A 73 -11.58 -42.45 2.24
C PRO A 73 -11.44 -42.03 3.70
N ALA A 74 -11.14 -40.75 3.93
CA ALA A 74 -11.05 -40.15 5.25
C ALA A 74 -12.41 -40.27 5.96
N ALA A 75 -12.39 -40.61 7.24
CA ALA A 75 -13.58 -40.67 8.06
C ALA A 75 -14.16 -39.26 8.24
N ASP A 76 -15.49 -39.14 8.11
CA ASP A 76 -16.21 -37.89 8.37
C ASP A 76 -15.91 -37.37 9.78
N PRO A 77 -15.59 -36.07 9.93
CA PRO A 77 -15.37 -35.48 11.24
C PRO A 77 -16.65 -35.53 12.07
N ALA A 78 -16.51 -35.88 13.35
CA ALA A 78 -17.63 -35.88 14.28
C ALA A 78 -18.23 -34.47 14.41
N PRO A 79 -19.56 -34.33 14.53
CA PRO A 79 -20.19 -33.02 14.66
C PRO A 79 -19.69 -32.31 15.92
N ALA A 80 -19.34 -31.03 15.77
CA ALA A 80 -18.91 -30.17 16.86
C ALA A 80 -20.02 -30.06 17.91
N ALA A 81 -19.64 -30.11 19.19
CA ALA A 81 -20.58 -29.92 20.29
C ALA A 81 -21.17 -28.50 20.24
N GLU A 82 -22.49 -28.38 20.39
CA GLU A 82 -23.16 -27.09 20.51
C GLU A 82 -22.58 -26.28 21.68
N PRO A 83 -22.28 -24.99 21.48
CA PRO A 83 -21.78 -24.13 22.55
C PRO A 83 -22.87 -23.92 23.61
N ALA A 84 -22.48 -23.97 24.87
CA ALA A 84 -23.37 -23.69 25.98
C ALA A 84 -23.90 -22.24 25.90
N PRO A 85 -25.17 -21.99 26.25
CA PRO A 85 -25.74 -20.64 26.22
C PRO A 85 -24.98 -19.71 27.18
N ALA A 86 -24.64 -18.53 26.70
CA ALA A 86 -23.98 -17.49 27.46
C ALA A 86 -24.81 -17.10 28.70
N ALA A 87 -24.13 -16.91 29.83
CA ALA A 87 -24.77 -16.43 31.05
C ALA A 87 -25.31 -15.01 30.84
N GLU A 88 -26.55 -14.77 31.30
CA GLU A 88 -27.17 -13.44 31.28
C GLU A 88 -26.31 -12.43 32.06
N PRO A 89 -26.07 -11.22 31.52
CA PRO A 89 -25.31 -10.20 32.22
C PRO A 89 -26.06 -9.72 33.46
N ALA A 90 -25.33 -9.54 34.55
CA ALA A 90 -25.88 -8.94 35.77
C ALA A 90 -26.35 -7.49 35.49
N PRO A 91 -27.49 -7.07 36.07
CA PRO A 91 -28.01 -5.72 35.85
C PRO A 91 -27.05 -4.66 36.39
N ALA A 92 -26.79 -3.64 35.58
CA ALA A 92 -25.96 -2.49 35.94
C ALA A 92 -26.52 -1.76 37.17
N ALA A 93 -25.63 -1.37 38.09
CA ALA A 93 -25.98 -0.59 39.25
C ALA A 93 -26.49 0.80 38.84
N GLU A 94 -27.61 1.21 39.45
CA GLU A 94 -28.25 2.51 39.24
C GLU A 94 -27.31 3.66 39.69
N PRO A 95 -27.15 4.73 38.89
CA PRO A 95 -26.28 5.84 39.25
C PRO A 95 -26.87 6.66 40.41
N ALA A 96 -26.00 7.06 41.35
CA ALA A 96 -26.37 7.90 42.49
C ALA A 96 -26.84 9.30 42.04
N PRO A 97 -27.82 9.92 42.73
CA PRO A 97 -28.41 11.19 42.31
C PRO A 97 -27.45 12.37 42.53
N ALA A 98 -27.37 13.24 41.52
CA ALA A 98 -26.63 14.49 41.53
C ALA A 98 -27.17 15.48 42.56
N ALA A 99 -26.26 16.16 43.28
CA ALA A 99 -26.59 17.18 44.27
C ALA A 99 -27.22 18.42 43.61
N ALA A 100 -28.33 18.88 44.18
CA ALA A 100 -29.12 20.01 43.70
C ALA A 100 -28.39 21.35 43.91
N ALA A 101 -28.41 22.19 42.88
CA ALA A 101 -28.02 23.60 42.94
C ALA A 101 -29.04 24.43 43.75
N ALA A 102 -28.52 25.31 44.61
CA ALA A 102 -29.31 26.31 45.34
C ALA A 102 -29.49 27.59 44.49
N PRO A 103 -30.62 28.33 44.65
CA PRO A 103 -31.00 29.41 43.74
C PRO A 103 -30.56 30.79 44.25
N GLU A 104 -30.23 31.72 43.34
CA GLU A 104 -30.22 33.16 43.64
C GLU A 104 -31.18 33.93 42.73
N SER A 105 -31.76 34.98 43.33
CA SER A 105 -33.01 35.62 42.97
C SER A 105 -32.81 36.92 42.19
N ALA A 106 -33.83 37.28 41.41
CA ALA A 106 -33.94 38.46 40.53
C ALA A 106 -34.05 39.82 41.29
N PRO A 107 -34.00 40.98 40.58
CA PRO A 107 -33.46 42.26 41.07
C PRO A 107 -34.52 43.30 41.52
N GLY A 108 -34.06 44.38 42.18
CA GLY A 108 -34.88 45.58 42.43
C GLY A 108 -34.17 46.79 43.05
N ALA A 109 -34.12 47.88 42.26
CA ALA A 109 -34.20 49.31 42.59
C ALA A 109 -33.07 50.08 43.33
N GLU A 110 -32.57 51.10 42.63
CA GLU A 110 -31.94 52.38 43.02
C GLU A 110 -32.68 53.17 44.14
N PRO A 111 -32.10 54.20 44.84
CA PRO A 111 -31.37 55.32 44.20
C PRO A 111 -30.23 56.08 44.96
N ALA A 112 -29.45 56.80 44.14
CA ALA A 112 -28.84 58.15 44.31
C ALA A 112 -27.96 58.51 45.54
N ALA A 113 -26.68 58.86 45.29
CA ALA A 113 -26.14 60.24 45.32
C ALA A 113 -24.60 60.29 45.21
N ASP A 114 -24.12 61.11 44.28
CA ASP A 114 -22.76 61.67 44.07
C ASP A 114 -22.26 62.48 45.31
N PRO A 115 -20.99 62.97 45.46
CA PRO A 115 -19.83 62.90 44.55
C PRO A 115 -18.44 62.58 45.19
N ALA A 116 -17.45 62.45 44.30
CA ALA A 116 -15.98 62.43 44.48
C ALA A 116 -15.42 63.68 45.25
N PRO A 117 -14.09 63.92 45.46
CA PRO A 117 -12.90 63.25 44.90
C PRO A 117 -11.62 63.17 45.80
N ALA A 118 -10.53 62.70 45.19
CA ALA A 118 -9.14 63.19 45.31
C ALA A 118 -8.17 62.63 46.39
N ALA A 119 -7.16 61.92 45.85
CA ALA A 119 -5.72 62.22 45.91
C ALA A 119 -4.87 61.86 47.15
N ALA A 120 -3.70 61.29 46.79
CA ALA A 120 -2.36 61.40 47.39
C ALA A 120 -1.96 60.46 48.55
N GLU A 121 -1.10 59.50 48.17
CA GLU A 121 0.18 59.06 48.78
C GLU A 121 0.72 59.85 50.02
N PRO A 122 1.53 59.27 50.95
CA PRO A 122 2.77 58.54 50.59
C PRO A 122 3.33 57.43 51.53
N THR A 123 4.28 56.68 50.95
CA THR A 123 5.52 56.03 51.45
C THR A 123 5.68 55.64 52.93
N VAL A 124 6.13 54.39 53.20
CA VAL A 124 7.42 54.01 53.85
C VAL A 124 7.63 52.48 53.72
N ASP A 125 8.78 52.08 53.17
CA ASP A 125 9.39 50.74 53.18
C ASP A 125 10.49 50.71 54.30
N PRO A 126 10.85 49.59 54.97
CA PRO A 126 11.63 48.51 54.33
C PRO A 126 11.31 47.05 54.78
N ALA A 127 11.25 46.15 53.78
CA ALA A 127 11.81 44.78 53.61
C ALA A 127 12.56 44.04 54.78
N PRO A 128 12.86 42.71 54.68
CA PRO A 128 12.25 41.61 53.91
C PRO A 128 12.09 40.28 54.70
N ALA A 129 11.28 39.34 54.18
CA ALA A 129 11.51 37.90 54.37
C ALA A 129 10.97 37.13 53.16
N ALA A 130 11.86 36.33 52.59
CA ALA A 130 11.76 35.65 51.31
C ALA A 130 10.76 34.48 51.30
N ALA A 131 10.04 34.36 50.18
CA ALA A 131 9.66 33.08 49.58
C ALA A 131 9.51 33.32 48.07
N THR A 132 10.42 32.72 47.31
CA THR A 132 10.52 32.72 45.85
C THR A 132 9.26 32.14 45.21
N ALA A 133 8.51 32.97 44.49
CA ALA A 133 7.52 32.53 43.52
C ALA A 133 8.25 32.16 42.22
N ALA A 134 7.95 30.99 41.67
CA ALA A 134 8.41 30.58 40.36
C ALA A 134 7.81 31.50 39.29
N GLU A 135 8.67 31.95 38.39
CA GLU A 135 8.34 32.69 37.17
C GLU A 135 7.46 31.80 36.27
N PRO A 136 6.38 32.30 35.66
CA PRO A 136 5.67 31.55 34.63
C PRO A 136 6.61 31.39 33.43
N GLU A 137 6.78 30.16 32.95
CA GLU A 137 7.51 29.89 31.70
C GLU A 137 6.93 30.75 30.57
N PRO A 138 7.78 31.39 29.74
CA PRO A 138 7.28 32.07 28.55
C PRO A 138 6.63 31.02 27.66
N ALA A 139 5.41 31.31 27.20
CA ALA A 139 4.73 30.52 26.19
C ALA A 139 5.71 30.22 25.05
N ALA A 140 5.81 28.94 24.67
CA ALA A 140 6.60 28.51 23.53
C ALA A 140 6.28 29.40 22.33
N GLU A 141 7.33 30.03 21.80
CA GLU A 141 7.28 30.79 20.56
C GLU A 141 6.69 29.86 19.47
N PRO A 142 5.72 30.31 18.65
CA PRO A 142 5.19 29.48 17.58
C PRO A 142 6.36 29.03 16.70
N ALA A 143 6.47 27.71 16.47
CA ALA A 143 7.49 27.15 15.61
C ALA A 143 7.47 27.91 14.26
N PRO A 144 8.64 28.31 13.73
CA PRO A 144 8.70 28.98 12.44
C PRO A 144 8.04 28.08 11.38
N ALA A 145 7.25 28.68 10.49
CA ALA A 145 6.70 27.97 9.33
C ALA A 145 7.83 27.21 8.61
N PRO A 146 7.57 26.00 8.08
CA PRO A 146 8.58 25.22 7.39
C PRO A 146 9.23 26.07 6.31
N THR A 147 10.57 26.03 6.26
CA THR A 147 11.29 26.63 5.15
C THR A 147 10.98 25.80 3.91
N VAL A 148 10.21 26.40 3.01
CA VAL A 148 10.06 25.93 1.64
C VAL A 148 11.44 25.88 0.99
N VAL A 149 11.96 24.68 0.72
CA VAL A 149 13.21 24.53 -0.03
C VAL A 149 12.84 24.40 -1.49
N VAL A 150 13.20 25.43 -2.25
CA VAL A 150 13.18 25.38 -3.70
C VAL A 150 14.37 24.53 -4.13
N ALA A 151 14.11 23.42 -4.82
CA ALA A 151 15.15 22.57 -5.36
C ALA A 151 16.11 23.38 -6.25
N GLU A 152 17.40 23.05 -6.21
CA GLU A 152 18.41 23.68 -7.07
C GLU A 152 18.01 23.53 -8.56
N PRO A 153 18.25 24.55 -9.41
CA PRO A 153 17.91 24.46 -10.83
C PRO A 153 18.53 23.22 -11.50
N GLY A 154 17.68 22.33 -12.02
CA GLY A 154 18.08 21.07 -12.67
C GLY A 154 18.08 19.82 -11.79
N ALA A 155 17.73 19.92 -10.51
CA ALA A 155 17.50 18.75 -9.66
C ALA A 155 16.13 18.12 -9.97
N THR A 156 16.10 16.80 -10.21
CA THR A 156 14.83 16.10 -10.46
C THR A 156 14.08 15.83 -9.15
N ALA A 157 12.76 15.66 -9.24
CA ALA A 157 11.96 15.22 -8.09
C ALA A 157 12.50 13.91 -7.52
N GLU A 158 12.88 12.98 -8.38
CA GLU A 158 13.41 11.67 -7.99
C GLU A 158 14.75 11.79 -7.23
N ASP A 159 15.67 12.63 -7.69
CA ASP A 159 16.98 12.82 -7.06
C ASP A 159 16.83 13.45 -5.66
N VAL A 160 16.02 14.49 -5.51
CA VAL A 160 15.82 15.15 -4.21
C VAL A 160 14.96 14.31 -3.28
N LEU A 161 14.05 13.48 -3.81
CA LEU A 161 13.30 12.52 -3.01
C LEU A 161 14.17 11.37 -2.50
N ALA A 162 15.28 11.03 -3.17
CA ALA A 162 16.22 9.99 -2.76
C ALA A 162 17.29 10.42 -1.73
N GLU A 163 17.54 11.73 -1.56
CA GLU A 163 18.55 12.19 -0.59
C GLU A 163 18.06 12.14 0.86
N PRO A 164 18.92 11.72 1.82
CA PRO A 164 18.59 11.70 3.24
C PRO A 164 18.53 13.14 3.78
N VAL A 165 17.40 13.49 4.40
CA VAL A 165 17.15 14.87 4.84
C VAL A 165 17.70 15.11 6.24
N SER A 166 18.46 16.19 6.40
CA SER A 166 19.04 16.59 7.70
C SER A 166 18.14 17.56 8.49
N GLU A 167 17.17 18.20 7.84
CA GLU A 167 16.31 19.27 8.39
C GLU A 167 14.87 19.20 7.84
N PRO A 168 13.84 19.61 8.60
CA PRO A 168 12.42 19.54 8.17
C PRO A 168 12.18 20.39 6.93
N THR A 169 11.82 19.77 5.81
CA THR A 169 11.65 20.46 4.52
C THR A 169 10.48 19.91 3.73
N VAL A 170 9.77 20.82 3.06
CA VAL A 170 8.87 20.50 1.95
C VAL A 170 9.59 20.97 0.69
N THR A 171 9.82 20.06 -0.24
CA THR A 171 10.55 20.40 -1.46
C THR A 171 9.57 20.93 -2.51
N LEU A 172 9.77 22.19 -2.91
CA LEU A 172 9.18 22.74 -4.12
C LEU A 172 10.18 22.59 -5.25
N PHE A 173 9.74 22.02 -6.36
CA PHE A 173 10.53 21.95 -7.58
C PHE A 173 10.12 23.10 -8.48
N ALA A 174 11.06 24.00 -8.76
CA ALA A 174 10.93 24.90 -9.90
C ALA A 174 11.02 24.04 -11.17
N ALA A 175 9.99 24.09 -12.00
CA ALA A 175 9.93 23.27 -13.20
C ALA A 175 11.11 23.57 -14.13
N GLU A 176 12.02 22.60 -14.26
CA GLU A 176 12.61 22.37 -15.58
C GLU A 176 11.60 21.51 -16.31
N SER A 177 11.04 22.05 -17.39
CA SER A 177 10.20 21.30 -18.31
C SER A 177 11.05 20.19 -18.93
N ALA A 178 11.19 19.07 -18.22
CA ALA A 178 11.63 17.84 -18.81
C ALA A 178 10.54 17.48 -19.82
N GLU A 179 10.84 17.66 -21.10
CA GLU A 179 10.03 16.97 -22.11
C GLU A 179 10.08 15.49 -21.74
N PRO A 180 8.93 14.85 -21.47
CA PRO A 180 8.95 13.43 -21.18
C PRO A 180 9.64 12.78 -22.37
N ALA A 181 10.73 12.06 -22.11
CA ALA A 181 11.27 11.15 -23.11
C ALA A 181 10.07 10.34 -23.62
N ALA A 182 9.94 10.16 -24.93
CA ALA A 182 8.85 9.36 -25.48
C ALA A 182 9.06 7.90 -25.03
N ILE A 183 8.52 7.55 -23.86
CA ILE A 183 8.40 6.19 -23.36
C ILE A 183 7.06 5.69 -23.89
N GLU A 184 7.05 4.49 -24.48
CA GLU A 184 5.78 3.89 -24.89
C GLU A 184 4.95 3.61 -23.64
N ALA A 185 3.87 4.37 -23.46
CA ALA A 185 2.91 4.13 -22.40
C ALA A 185 2.48 2.66 -22.44
N ALA A 186 2.67 1.95 -21.33
CA ALA A 186 2.13 0.61 -21.18
C ALA A 186 0.61 0.65 -21.39
N ALA A 187 0.06 -0.39 -22.01
CA ALA A 187 -1.39 -0.48 -22.15
C ALA A 187 -2.02 -0.56 -20.75
N LEU A 188 -3.09 0.22 -20.53
CA LEU A 188 -3.86 0.12 -19.28
C LEU A 188 -4.31 -1.33 -19.05
N PRO A 189 -4.35 -1.80 -17.79
CA PRO A 189 -4.88 -3.11 -17.45
C PRO A 189 -6.27 -3.30 -18.05
N ALA A 190 -6.47 -4.39 -18.77
CA ALA A 190 -7.72 -4.75 -19.40
C ALA A 190 -8.45 -5.82 -18.56
N PRO A 191 -9.79 -5.92 -18.67
CA PRO A 191 -10.52 -7.00 -18.02
C PRO A 191 -9.96 -8.38 -18.39
N GLY A 192 -9.56 -9.14 -17.38
CA GLY A 192 -8.93 -10.46 -17.51
C GLY A 192 -7.40 -10.45 -17.39
N ASP A 193 -6.76 -9.28 -17.35
CA ASP A 193 -5.38 -9.16 -16.89
C ASP A 193 -5.32 -9.43 -15.37
N PRO A 194 -4.20 -9.96 -14.84
CA PRO A 194 -4.05 -10.17 -13.41
C PRO A 194 -4.26 -8.86 -12.64
N CYS A 195 -5.03 -8.91 -11.55
CA CYS A 195 -5.30 -7.76 -10.67
C CYS A 195 -6.19 -6.64 -11.26
N ALA A 196 -6.69 -6.77 -12.50
CA ALA A 196 -7.46 -5.71 -13.16
C ALA A 196 -8.74 -5.33 -12.39
N PRO A 197 -9.09 -4.03 -12.31
CA PRO A 197 -8.56 -2.90 -13.08
C PRO A 197 -7.27 -2.29 -12.53
N ALA A 198 -6.83 -2.71 -11.35
CA ALA A 198 -5.55 -2.34 -10.76
C ALA A 198 -4.39 -3.13 -11.40
N VAL A 199 -3.19 -2.89 -10.89
CA VAL A 199 -2.04 -3.79 -11.03
C VAL A 199 -1.52 -4.14 -9.65
N CYS A 200 -1.20 -5.41 -9.45
CA CYS A 200 -0.61 -5.87 -8.22
C CYS A 200 0.92 -5.85 -8.41
N ILE A 201 1.58 -4.95 -7.71
CA ILE A 201 3.04 -4.84 -7.67
C ILE A 201 3.56 -5.41 -6.35
N ASP A 202 4.72 -6.05 -6.36
CA ASP A 202 5.34 -6.55 -5.14
C ASP A 202 6.87 -6.42 -5.12
N ASN A 203 7.41 -6.37 -3.89
CA ASN A 203 8.85 -6.37 -3.62
C ASN A 203 9.32 -7.67 -2.95
N GLY A 204 8.47 -8.71 -2.98
CA GLY A 204 8.67 -9.98 -2.27
C GLY A 204 8.32 -9.98 -0.78
N THR A 205 7.98 -8.83 -0.18
CA THR A 205 7.50 -8.72 1.21
C THR A 205 6.14 -8.01 1.29
N ILE A 206 5.99 -6.93 0.55
CA ILE A 206 4.76 -6.14 0.44
C ILE A 206 4.21 -6.28 -0.97
N LEU A 207 2.89 -6.42 -1.08
CA LEU A 207 2.15 -6.27 -2.32
C LEU A 207 1.20 -5.07 -2.20
N LEU A 208 1.07 -4.32 -3.29
CA LEU A 208 0.12 -3.23 -3.45
C LEU A 208 -0.74 -3.44 -4.70
N ALA A 209 -2.05 -3.37 -4.57
CA ALA A 209 -2.98 -3.30 -5.71
C ALA A 209 -3.22 -1.83 -6.11
N VAL A 210 -2.46 -1.32 -7.07
CA VAL A 210 -2.46 0.10 -7.47
C VAL A 210 -3.38 0.34 -8.68
N ASN A 211 -4.35 1.24 -8.56
CA ASN A 211 -5.23 1.62 -9.65
C ASN A 211 -4.58 2.67 -10.60
N PRO A 212 -5.03 2.75 -11.86
CA PRO A 212 -4.59 3.79 -12.79
C PRO A 212 -4.78 5.23 -12.30
N THR A 213 -5.68 5.45 -11.35
CA THR A 213 -5.96 6.74 -10.70
C THR A 213 -5.17 6.97 -9.40
N GLY A 214 -4.26 6.07 -9.01
CA GLY A 214 -3.29 6.28 -7.94
C GLY A 214 -3.77 5.94 -6.52
N GLU A 215 -5.00 5.46 -6.35
CA GLU A 215 -5.51 4.81 -5.15
C GLU A 215 -5.23 3.30 -5.14
N LEU A 216 -5.30 2.68 -3.96
CA LEU A 216 -5.14 1.24 -3.79
C LEU A 216 -6.47 0.49 -3.95
N ASN A 217 -6.41 -0.83 -3.73
CA ASN A 217 -7.51 -1.79 -3.67
C ASN A 217 -8.06 -2.27 -5.02
N THR A 218 -8.33 -3.57 -5.10
CA THR A 218 -9.06 -4.23 -6.20
C THR A 218 -9.95 -5.32 -5.64
N VAL A 219 -11.00 -5.66 -6.39
CA VAL A 219 -11.93 -6.76 -6.04
C VAL A 219 -11.46 -8.14 -6.53
N ASP A 220 -10.33 -8.18 -7.24
CA ASP A 220 -9.79 -9.43 -7.78
C ASP A 220 -8.28 -9.35 -7.98
N GLY A 221 -7.50 -9.83 -7.00
CA GLY A 221 -6.06 -10.04 -7.06
C GLY A 221 -5.63 -11.29 -7.83
N THR A 222 -6.56 -12.03 -8.47
CA THR A 222 -6.25 -13.29 -9.15
C THR A 222 -5.09 -13.12 -10.13
N GLY A 223 -4.12 -14.04 -10.04
CA GLY A 223 -2.92 -14.02 -10.88
C GLY A 223 -1.77 -13.19 -10.32
N SER A 224 -1.94 -12.57 -9.15
CA SER A 224 -0.87 -11.95 -8.36
C SER A 224 -0.44 -12.85 -7.18
N ALA A 225 0.50 -12.36 -6.35
CA ALA A 225 0.91 -13.04 -5.13
C ALA A 225 -0.19 -13.10 -4.06
N ALA A 226 -1.15 -12.17 -4.09
CA ALA A 226 -2.34 -12.16 -3.21
C ALA A 226 -3.25 -13.38 -3.41
N GLY A 227 -3.20 -13.99 -4.60
CA GLY A 227 -4.11 -15.06 -4.96
C GLY A 227 -5.52 -14.53 -5.29
N PRO A 228 -6.54 -15.40 -5.29
CA PRO A 228 -7.90 -15.00 -5.66
C PRO A 228 -8.61 -14.27 -4.51
N GLY A 229 -9.38 -13.24 -4.84
CA GLY A 229 -10.13 -12.42 -3.87
C GLY A 229 -9.76 -10.95 -3.96
N ASP A 230 -10.26 -10.14 -3.05
CA ASP A 230 -9.90 -8.73 -2.96
C ASP A 230 -8.40 -8.60 -2.58
N ALA A 231 -7.75 -7.53 -3.03
CA ALA A 231 -6.35 -7.25 -2.70
C ALA A 231 -6.11 -5.75 -2.59
N GLY A 232 -5.30 -5.34 -1.62
CA GLY A 232 -5.05 -3.95 -1.26
C GLY A 232 -3.58 -3.74 -0.88
N LEU A 233 -3.31 -3.53 0.40
CA LEU A 233 -1.98 -3.59 1.00
C LEU A 233 -1.82 -4.92 1.75
N GLU A 234 -0.97 -5.80 1.21
CA GLU A 234 -0.75 -7.15 1.74
C GLU A 234 0.68 -7.35 2.28
N PHE A 235 0.76 -8.01 3.43
CA PHE A 235 2.01 -8.52 3.99
C PHE A 235 2.19 -9.99 3.58
N LEU A 236 2.95 -10.20 2.50
CA LEU A 236 3.14 -11.51 1.87
C LEU A 236 3.64 -12.63 2.80
N PRO A 237 4.47 -12.37 3.85
CA PRO A 237 4.88 -13.42 4.77
C PRO A 237 3.74 -14.10 5.53
N THR A 238 2.65 -13.36 5.80
CA THR A 238 1.43 -13.92 6.40
C THR A 238 0.34 -14.19 5.38
N GLY A 239 0.38 -13.52 4.21
CA GLY A 239 -0.70 -13.53 3.23
C GLY A 239 -1.93 -12.77 3.70
N ASN A 240 -1.74 -11.81 4.61
CA ASN A 240 -2.81 -11.02 5.22
C ASN A 240 -2.86 -9.66 4.53
N ASP A 241 -4.06 -9.17 4.27
CA ASP A 241 -4.33 -7.83 3.76
C ASP A 241 -4.79 -6.87 4.88
N SER A 242 -4.84 -5.58 4.57
CA SER A 242 -5.14 -4.52 5.52
C SER A 242 -6.08 -3.43 5.02
N THR A 243 -6.47 -3.44 3.75
CA THR A 243 -7.27 -2.36 3.16
C THR A 243 -8.33 -2.83 2.18
N SER A 244 -8.31 -4.10 1.78
CA SER A 244 -9.25 -4.66 0.82
C SER A 244 -10.38 -5.52 1.39
N PRO A 245 -10.32 -6.10 2.61
CA PRO A 245 -11.51 -6.70 3.20
C PRO A 245 -12.64 -5.66 3.29
N GLY A 246 -13.90 -6.09 3.19
CA GLY A 246 -15.03 -5.19 3.41
C GLY A 246 -15.21 -4.11 2.34
N CYS A 247 -14.99 -2.85 2.71
CA CYS A 247 -15.10 -1.73 1.77
C CYS A 247 -13.73 -1.39 1.19
N LEU A 248 -13.68 -1.05 -0.10
CA LEU A 248 -12.42 -0.68 -0.75
C LEU A 248 -12.10 0.80 -0.48
N CYS A 249 -12.09 1.16 0.81
CA CYS A 249 -12.04 2.51 1.33
C CYS A 249 -10.60 3.01 1.52
N GLU A 250 -9.81 2.97 0.44
CA GLU A 250 -8.50 3.62 0.38
C GLU A 250 -8.56 4.68 -0.71
N GLY A 251 -8.17 5.91 -0.38
CA GLY A 251 -8.34 6.99 -1.31
C GLY A 251 -7.58 8.26 -1.00
N TRP A 252 -7.59 9.14 -1.99
CA TRP A 252 -6.85 10.39 -1.95
C TRP A 252 -7.58 11.52 -2.67
N GLY A 253 -7.23 12.76 -2.35
CA GLY A 253 -7.68 13.92 -3.11
C GLY A 253 -6.77 15.13 -2.97
N VAL A 254 -6.82 16.01 -3.95
CA VAL A 254 -6.15 17.32 -3.98
C VAL A 254 -7.16 18.42 -4.24
N ALA A 255 -6.97 19.60 -3.65
CA ALA A 255 -7.87 20.73 -3.85
C ALA A 255 -7.16 22.09 -3.78
N ASP A 256 -7.71 23.06 -4.51
CA ASP A 256 -7.56 24.49 -4.21
C ASP A 256 -8.80 24.96 -3.43
N PRO A 257 -8.68 25.24 -2.11
CA PRO A 257 -9.80 25.68 -1.30
C PRO A 257 -10.33 27.07 -1.67
N ALA A 258 -9.55 27.91 -2.37
CA ALA A 258 -10.00 29.25 -2.74
C ALA A 258 -11.02 29.22 -3.88
N THR A 259 -10.84 28.31 -4.83
CA THR A 259 -11.75 28.12 -5.97
C THR A 259 -12.78 27.02 -5.75
N GLY A 260 -12.49 26.06 -4.86
CA GLY A 260 -13.30 24.87 -4.64
C GLY A 260 -13.05 23.75 -5.67
N ILE A 261 -12.05 23.93 -6.54
CA ILE A 261 -11.65 22.90 -7.51
C ILE A 261 -10.91 21.80 -6.77
N TRP A 262 -11.31 20.55 -7.02
CA TRP A 262 -10.70 19.37 -6.43
C TRP A 262 -10.80 18.17 -7.38
N GLY A 263 -9.94 17.19 -7.15
CA GLY A 263 -10.05 15.86 -7.76
C GLY A 263 -9.44 14.81 -6.84
N GLY A 264 -9.87 13.57 -6.99
CA GLY A 264 -9.44 12.48 -6.13
C GLY A 264 -10.03 11.14 -6.51
N ALA A 265 -9.56 10.07 -5.89
CA ALA A 265 -10.02 8.71 -6.17
C ALA A 265 -10.18 7.92 -4.87
N ASN A 266 -11.15 7.01 -4.89
CA ASN A 266 -11.44 6.01 -3.87
C ASN A 266 -12.31 4.96 -4.55
N VAL A 267 -11.96 3.68 -4.45
CA VAL A 267 -12.69 2.62 -5.17
C VAL A 267 -14.12 2.47 -4.65
N ASP A 268 -14.37 2.75 -3.36
CA ASP A 268 -15.72 2.75 -2.78
C ASP A 268 -16.62 3.85 -3.38
N ASP A 269 -16.04 4.99 -3.77
CA ASP A 269 -16.74 6.06 -4.50
C ASP A 269 -16.98 5.72 -5.98
N GLY A 270 -16.42 4.61 -6.46
CA GLY A 270 -16.47 4.12 -7.83
C GLY A 270 -15.16 4.25 -8.61
N LEU A 271 -14.94 3.32 -9.53
CA LEU A 271 -13.74 3.26 -10.37
C LEU A 271 -13.54 4.52 -11.23
N GLY A 272 -12.28 4.95 -11.38
CA GLY A 272 -11.87 6.06 -12.23
C GLY A 272 -11.89 7.44 -11.55
N GLY A 273 -12.20 7.48 -10.25
CA GLY A 273 -12.13 8.69 -9.44
C GLY A 273 -13.15 9.78 -9.81
N ARG A 274 -12.96 10.96 -9.21
CA ARG A 274 -13.81 12.14 -9.31
C ARG A 274 -13.00 13.31 -9.84
N ASN A 275 -13.51 13.94 -10.90
CA ASN A 275 -12.85 15.06 -11.60
C ASN A 275 -11.44 14.76 -12.11
N LEU A 276 -11.15 13.47 -12.34
CA LEU A 276 -9.87 12.99 -12.84
C LEU A 276 -9.94 12.59 -14.30
N GLU A 277 -8.81 12.74 -14.97
CA GLU A 277 -8.50 12.08 -16.24
C GLU A 277 -7.12 11.44 -16.11
N VAL A 278 -7.00 10.14 -16.41
CA VAL A 278 -5.71 9.45 -16.43
C VAL A 278 -4.92 9.94 -17.65
N GLU A 279 -3.79 10.60 -17.40
CA GLU A 279 -2.86 11.05 -18.44
C GLU A 279 -1.95 9.90 -18.87
N SER A 280 -1.40 9.17 -17.90
CA SER A 280 -0.63 7.95 -18.13
C SER A 280 -0.68 7.01 -16.92
N PHE A 281 -0.44 5.73 -17.20
CA PHE A 281 -0.21 4.73 -16.17
C PHE A 281 0.81 3.71 -16.68
N GLU A 282 1.91 3.58 -15.95
CA GLU A 282 3.01 2.70 -16.30
C GLU A 282 3.33 1.79 -15.13
N TYR A 283 3.69 0.54 -15.39
CA TYR A 283 3.98 -0.41 -14.32
C TYR A 283 4.95 -1.51 -14.75
N THR A 284 5.58 -2.10 -13.75
CA THR A 284 6.37 -3.34 -13.84
C THR A 284 5.82 -4.33 -12.82
N GLY A 285 6.53 -5.45 -12.58
CA GLY A 285 6.16 -6.35 -11.48
C GLY A 285 6.33 -5.73 -10.09
N SER A 286 7.13 -4.68 -9.94
CA SER A 286 7.48 -4.12 -8.64
C SER A 286 7.30 -2.61 -8.53
N THR A 287 6.88 -1.92 -9.58
CA THR A 287 6.70 -0.45 -9.60
C THR A 287 5.45 -0.07 -10.35
N ALA A 288 4.81 1.03 -9.99
CA ALA A 288 3.70 1.62 -10.73
C ALA A 288 3.78 3.15 -10.67
N THR A 289 3.45 3.82 -11.76
CA THR A 289 3.40 5.28 -11.84
C THR A 289 2.07 5.69 -12.44
N SER A 290 1.24 6.35 -11.64
CA SER A 290 -0.01 6.98 -12.08
C SER A 290 0.22 8.47 -12.27
N VAL A 291 -0.21 9.00 -13.42
CA VAL A 291 -0.27 10.44 -13.68
C VAL A 291 -1.70 10.79 -14.06
N VAL A 292 -2.33 11.66 -13.29
CA VAL A 292 -3.70 12.12 -13.51
C VAL A 292 -3.77 13.64 -13.64
N LEU A 293 -4.74 14.11 -14.42
CA LEU A 293 -5.13 15.51 -14.49
C LEU A 293 -6.41 15.72 -13.68
N VAL A 294 -6.39 16.68 -12.77
CA VAL A 294 -7.62 17.24 -12.19
C VAL A 294 -8.18 18.26 -13.17
N ARG A 295 -9.45 18.13 -13.53
CA ARG A 295 -10.14 19.01 -14.46
C ARG A 295 -10.96 20.06 -13.68
N ASP A 296 -10.92 21.32 -14.12
CA ASP A 296 -11.83 22.34 -13.61
C ASP A 296 -13.26 22.20 -14.20
N ASP A 297 -14.18 23.07 -13.78
CA ASP A 297 -15.57 23.09 -14.26
C ASP A 297 -15.70 23.34 -15.79
N ALA A 298 -14.67 23.92 -16.41
CA ALA A 298 -14.61 24.15 -17.85
C ALA A 298 -13.92 23.00 -18.62
N GLY A 299 -13.41 21.99 -17.91
CA GLY A 299 -12.67 20.86 -18.47
C GLY A 299 -11.20 21.16 -18.77
N ALA A 300 -10.67 22.30 -18.33
CA ALA A 300 -9.25 22.61 -18.44
C ALA A 300 -8.45 21.85 -17.35
N PRO A 301 -7.20 21.40 -17.63
CA PRO A 301 -6.32 20.87 -16.60
C PRO A 301 -6.05 21.93 -15.52
N TYR A 302 -6.16 21.53 -14.25
CA TYR A 302 -5.98 22.41 -13.10
C TYR A 302 -4.81 21.96 -12.22
N PHE A 303 -4.76 20.66 -11.90
CA PHE A 303 -3.59 20.01 -11.31
C PHE A 303 -3.13 18.88 -12.22
N ARG A 304 -1.83 18.60 -12.23
CA ARG A 304 -1.31 17.27 -12.56
C ARG A 304 -0.81 16.63 -11.27
N VAL A 305 -1.25 15.40 -11.00
CA VAL A 305 -0.84 14.64 -9.82
C VAL A 305 -0.16 13.37 -10.29
N THR A 306 1.04 13.12 -9.76
CA THR A 306 1.81 11.92 -10.02
C THR A 306 2.00 11.14 -8.73
N HIS A 307 1.65 9.86 -8.75
CA HIS A 307 2.00 8.88 -7.71
C HIS A 307 2.94 7.85 -8.30
N ALA A 308 4.21 7.86 -7.90
CA ALA A 308 5.20 6.88 -8.33
C ALA A 308 5.56 5.93 -7.17
N TYR A 309 5.05 4.71 -7.27
CA TYR A 309 5.23 3.60 -6.33
C TYR A 309 6.51 2.82 -6.66
N VAL A 310 7.45 2.79 -5.72
CA VAL A 310 8.71 2.06 -5.81
C VAL A 310 9.04 1.35 -4.49
N PRO A 311 9.73 0.20 -4.49
CA PRO A 311 10.22 -0.39 -3.26
C PRO A 311 11.16 0.58 -2.53
N ALA A 312 11.03 0.70 -1.21
CA ALA A 312 12.00 1.45 -0.41
C ALA A 312 13.37 0.75 -0.47
N ALA A 313 14.44 1.51 -0.70
CA ALA A 313 15.77 0.92 -0.86
C ALA A 313 16.39 0.50 0.50
N GLU A 314 15.93 1.15 1.57
CA GLU A 314 16.44 1.04 2.93
C GLU A 314 15.86 -0.17 3.67
N THR A 315 14.68 -0.64 3.28
CA THR A 315 13.97 -1.73 3.95
C THR A 315 13.03 -2.48 3.01
N PRO A 316 12.96 -3.82 3.06
CA PRO A 316 11.99 -4.59 2.27
C PRO A 316 10.55 -4.43 2.78
N ASN A 317 10.36 -3.92 4.00
CA ASN A 317 9.06 -3.81 4.65
C ASN A 317 8.21 -2.65 4.13
N LEU A 318 8.72 -1.81 3.22
CA LEU A 318 8.04 -0.62 2.73
C LEU A 318 8.10 -0.50 1.20
N TYR A 319 6.99 0.03 0.68
CA TYR A 319 6.93 0.78 -0.56
C TYR A 319 6.99 2.27 -0.25
N GLN A 320 7.70 3.00 -1.10
CA GLN A 320 7.71 4.46 -1.14
C GLN A 320 6.84 4.93 -2.31
N VAL A 321 6.04 5.96 -2.06
CA VAL A 321 5.23 6.64 -3.08
C VAL A 321 5.69 8.09 -3.15
N ASN A 322 6.32 8.43 -4.26
CA ASN A 322 6.70 9.81 -4.56
C ASN A 322 5.47 10.53 -5.11
N VAL A 323 4.90 11.42 -4.32
CA VAL A 323 3.73 12.22 -4.72
C VAL A 323 4.22 13.56 -5.23
N THR A 324 3.81 13.93 -6.43
CA THR A 324 4.09 15.25 -7.01
C THR A 324 2.80 15.91 -7.47
N ILE A 325 2.60 17.17 -7.11
CA ILE A 325 1.44 17.97 -7.49
C ILE A 325 1.93 19.21 -8.23
N GLU A 326 1.56 19.33 -9.50
CA GLU A 326 1.88 20.47 -10.36
C GLU A 326 0.65 21.37 -10.55
N ASN A 327 0.87 22.68 -10.48
CA ASN A 327 -0.16 23.68 -10.74
C ASN A 327 -0.28 24.02 -12.23
N LEU A 328 -1.38 23.60 -12.87
CA LEU A 328 -1.69 23.87 -14.27
C LEU A 328 -2.73 24.98 -14.48
N SER A 329 -3.21 25.61 -13.40
CA SER A 329 -4.31 26.59 -13.45
C SER A 329 -3.97 27.89 -14.19
N GLY A 330 -2.68 28.19 -14.37
CA GLY A 330 -2.19 29.43 -14.98
C GLY A 330 -2.05 30.62 -14.02
N ASP A 331 -2.55 30.48 -12.79
CA ASP A 331 -2.40 31.46 -11.70
C ASP A 331 -1.69 30.83 -10.49
N THR A 332 -1.26 31.64 -9.52
CA THR A 332 -0.70 31.12 -8.26
C THR A 332 -1.82 30.60 -7.36
N ILE A 333 -1.71 29.35 -6.92
CA ILE A 333 -2.58 28.76 -5.90
C ILE A 333 -2.01 29.11 -4.53
N ALA A 334 -2.80 29.77 -3.69
CA ALA A 334 -2.31 30.25 -2.40
C ALA A 334 -2.08 29.13 -1.36
N THR A 335 -2.86 28.06 -1.48
CA THR A 335 -2.82 26.90 -0.58
C THR A 335 -3.25 25.69 -1.38
N VAL A 336 -2.43 24.63 -1.37
CA VAL A 336 -2.83 23.34 -1.93
C VAL A 336 -3.20 22.43 -0.77
N GLN A 337 -4.42 21.88 -0.79
CA GLN A 337 -4.82 20.86 0.17
C GLN A 337 -4.68 19.47 -0.44
N TYR A 338 -4.26 18.51 0.39
CA TYR A 338 -4.25 17.09 0.04
C TYR A 338 -4.89 16.29 1.16
N ARG A 339 -5.56 15.20 0.84
CA ARG A 339 -6.11 14.24 1.79
C ARG A 339 -5.68 12.84 1.38
N ARG A 340 -5.30 12.02 2.35
CA ARG A 340 -5.23 10.56 2.20
C ARG A 340 -6.08 9.93 3.31
N VAL A 341 -6.93 8.99 2.92
CA VAL A 341 -7.86 8.29 3.81
C VAL A 341 -7.74 6.79 3.53
N MET A 342 -7.83 6.00 4.59
CA MET A 342 -7.70 4.57 4.54
C MET A 342 -8.50 3.94 5.66
N ASP A 343 -9.40 3.04 5.31
CA ASP A 343 -9.99 2.10 6.26
C ASP A 343 -8.99 0.98 6.54
N TRP A 344 -8.74 0.72 7.83
CA TRP A 344 -7.85 -0.35 8.22
C TRP A 344 -8.70 -1.59 8.44
N ASP A 345 -8.44 -2.65 7.68
CA ASP A 345 -9.11 -3.93 7.81
C ASP A 345 -8.10 -5.02 8.12
N VAL A 346 -7.53 -4.93 9.33
CA VAL A 346 -6.29 -5.64 9.65
C VAL A 346 -6.55 -7.12 9.93
N GLU A 347 -6.23 -7.96 8.94
CA GLU A 347 -6.25 -9.40 9.12
C GLU A 347 -5.22 -9.87 10.18
N PRO A 348 -5.53 -10.96 10.92
CA PRO A 348 -6.66 -11.89 10.74
C PRO A 348 -7.96 -11.47 11.45
N THR A 349 -8.08 -10.22 11.91
CA THR A 349 -9.26 -9.71 12.61
C THR A 349 -9.81 -8.43 11.97
N ALA A 350 -9.98 -8.43 10.64
CA ALA A 350 -10.59 -7.31 9.92
C ALA A 350 -11.91 -6.86 10.59
N PHE A 351 -12.23 -5.56 10.49
CA PHE A 351 -13.32 -4.86 11.20
C PHE A 351 -13.17 -4.77 12.73
N SER A 352 -11.99 -5.07 13.25
CA SER A 352 -11.71 -5.18 14.68
C SER A 352 -10.22 -5.00 14.93
N GLU A 353 -9.72 -3.86 14.49
CA GLU A 353 -8.32 -3.47 14.53
C GLU A 353 -8.05 -2.42 15.61
N TYR A 354 -6.77 -2.26 15.90
CA TYR A 354 -6.25 -1.18 16.70
C TYR A 354 -5.46 -0.25 15.80
N VAL A 355 -5.70 1.05 15.97
CA VAL A 355 -5.00 2.08 15.21
C VAL A 355 -4.17 2.95 16.15
N THR A 356 -2.91 3.12 15.78
CA THR A 356 -2.02 4.15 16.30
C THR A 356 -1.87 5.24 15.24
N ILE A 357 -1.90 6.52 15.62
CA ILE A 357 -1.58 7.67 14.76
C ILE A 357 -0.66 8.60 15.55
N ASP A 358 0.46 8.98 14.92
CA ASP A 358 1.38 10.00 15.41
C ASP A 358 1.78 10.88 14.22
N ARG A 359 1.45 12.19 14.29
CA ARG A 359 1.80 13.15 13.23
C ARG A 359 3.16 13.80 13.44
N GLY A 360 3.85 13.49 14.53
CA GLY A 360 5.15 14.04 14.88
C GLY A 360 5.15 15.56 14.88
N THR A 361 6.17 16.13 14.23
CA THR A 361 6.33 17.58 14.08
C THR A 361 5.97 18.07 12.67
N ALA A 362 5.31 17.24 11.86
CA ALA A 362 4.97 17.53 10.48
C ALA A 362 4.07 18.76 10.36
N SER A 363 4.64 19.86 9.89
CA SER A 363 3.94 21.14 9.79
C SER A 363 2.92 21.22 8.65
N ALA A 364 3.03 20.36 7.62
CA ALA A 364 2.03 20.29 6.56
C ALA A 364 0.75 19.56 6.99
N ILE A 365 0.80 18.69 8.02
CA ILE A 365 -0.36 17.94 8.51
C ILE A 365 -1.21 18.85 9.41
N THR A 366 -2.40 19.21 8.94
CA THR A 366 -3.30 20.13 9.64
C THR A 366 -4.38 19.41 10.43
N TYR A 367 -4.74 18.19 10.04
CA TYR A 367 -5.74 17.39 10.73
C TYR A 367 -5.49 15.89 10.53
N THR A 368 -5.72 15.11 11.57
CA THR A 368 -5.70 13.65 11.55
C THR A 368 -6.85 13.09 12.37
N SER A 369 -7.31 11.89 12.03
CA SER A 369 -8.35 11.17 12.77
C SER A 369 -8.39 9.71 12.34
N ASP A 370 -9.25 8.93 12.98
CA ASP A 370 -9.46 7.52 12.68
C ASP A 370 -10.59 7.20 11.70
N ASP A 371 -11.18 8.21 11.06
CA ASP A 371 -12.26 7.98 10.09
C ASP A 371 -11.72 7.58 8.70
N GLY A 372 -11.43 6.29 8.54
CA GLY A 372 -11.06 5.67 7.26
C GLY A 372 -12.19 5.63 6.22
N PHE A 373 -13.43 5.91 6.63
CA PHE A 373 -14.60 5.95 5.75
C PHE A 373 -14.92 7.36 5.26
N ALA A 374 -14.12 8.35 5.64
CA ALA A 374 -14.32 9.72 5.23
C ALA A 374 -14.17 9.88 3.72
N SER A 375 -14.82 10.90 3.17
CA SER A 375 -14.61 11.28 1.78
C SER A 375 -13.16 11.67 1.51
N SER A 376 -12.61 11.19 0.39
CA SER A 376 -11.27 11.58 -0.10
C SER A 376 -11.18 13.03 -0.56
N ASN A 377 -12.29 13.77 -0.68
CA ASN A 377 -12.26 15.19 -1.01
C ASN A 377 -11.73 16.01 0.18
N PRO A 378 -10.58 16.72 0.05
CA PRO A 378 -10.04 17.54 1.13
C PRO A 378 -10.99 18.66 1.60
N LEU A 379 -11.94 19.06 0.75
CA LEU A 379 -12.92 20.11 1.04
C LEU A 379 -14.14 19.61 1.84
N SER A 380 -14.26 18.31 2.09
CA SER A 380 -15.38 17.72 2.87
C SER A 380 -15.33 18.05 4.36
N GLY A 381 -14.19 18.57 4.84
CA GLY A 381 -13.98 18.95 6.23
C GLY A 381 -13.62 17.76 7.15
N PRO A 382 -13.39 18.04 8.45
CA PRO A 382 -13.01 17.02 9.44
C PRO A 382 -14.12 16.01 9.73
N SER A 383 -13.74 14.77 10.00
CA SER A 383 -14.59 13.70 10.54
C SER A 383 -13.77 12.73 11.39
N HIS A 384 -14.40 11.99 12.30
CA HIS A 384 -13.74 10.99 13.16
C HIS A 384 -14.74 9.90 13.56
N ILE A 385 -14.23 8.75 14.00
CA ILE A 385 -15.04 7.65 14.55
C ILE A 385 -14.88 7.61 16.07
N MET A 386 -13.67 7.35 16.55
CA MET A 386 -13.35 7.28 17.98
C MET A 386 -12.45 8.43 18.42
N PHE A 387 -11.54 8.91 17.57
CA PHE A 387 -10.59 9.95 17.96
C PHE A 387 -10.18 10.91 16.84
N GLU A 388 -9.89 12.13 17.26
CA GLU A 388 -9.22 13.15 16.45
C GLU A 388 -7.78 13.32 16.96
N GLY A 389 -6.85 13.59 16.05
CA GLY A 389 -5.44 13.77 16.36
C GLY A 389 -4.69 12.46 16.46
N GLU A 390 -3.95 12.31 17.56
CA GLU A 390 -3.02 11.21 17.81
C GLU A 390 -3.64 10.23 18.81
N ALA A 391 -3.37 8.94 18.62
CA ALA A 391 -3.73 7.90 19.55
C ALA A 391 -2.73 6.75 19.48
N VAL A 392 -2.67 5.95 20.54
CA VAL A 392 -1.87 4.72 20.61
C VAL A 392 -2.82 3.59 20.92
N ASP A 393 -2.79 2.55 20.09
CA ASP A 393 -3.60 1.34 20.21
C ASP A 393 -5.06 1.69 20.55
N SER A 394 -5.66 2.58 19.76
CA SER A 394 -7.09 2.88 19.89
C SER A 394 -7.89 1.79 19.19
N GLY A 395 -8.77 1.10 19.92
CA GLY A 395 -9.51 -0.05 19.40
C GLY A 395 -9.96 -1.02 20.50
N PRO A 396 -10.52 -2.19 20.13
CA PRO A 396 -10.78 -2.59 18.76
C PRO A 396 -12.07 -1.97 18.24
N ASN A 397 -12.07 -1.52 16.99
CA ASN A 397 -13.27 -1.09 16.28
C ASN A 397 -13.08 -1.37 14.78
N ASP A 398 -14.06 -0.99 13.96
CA ASP A 398 -13.97 -0.87 12.51
C ASP A 398 -13.66 0.61 12.19
N HIS A 399 -12.40 0.90 11.88
CA HIS A 399 -11.90 2.27 11.70
C HIS A 399 -10.54 2.30 10.99
N GLY A 400 -10.04 3.50 10.70
CA GLY A 400 -8.87 3.65 9.85
C GLY A 400 -8.00 4.85 10.21
N ALA A 401 -7.53 5.54 9.18
CA ALA A 401 -6.75 6.74 9.30
C ALA A 401 -7.12 7.76 8.22
N LEU A 402 -7.11 9.03 8.61
CA LEU A 402 -7.28 10.18 7.73
C LEU A 402 -6.18 11.18 8.04
N PHE A 403 -5.52 11.67 6.99
CA PHE A 403 -4.55 12.75 7.08
C PHE A 403 -4.90 13.86 6.08
N ASP A 404 -5.11 15.06 6.61
CA ASP A 404 -5.26 16.29 5.83
C ASP A 404 -3.98 17.10 5.87
N PHE A 405 -3.59 17.56 4.68
CA PHE A 405 -2.41 18.37 4.45
C PHE A 405 -2.81 19.73 3.93
N SER A 406 -2.14 20.77 4.41
CA SER A 406 -2.20 22.11 3.85
C SER A 406 -0.78 22.57 3.50
N PHE A 407 -0.49 22.60 2.21
CA PHE A 407 0.76 23.13 1.70
C PHE A 407 0.65 24.64 1.43
N GLY A 408 1.81 25.29 1.33
CA GLY A 408 1.91 26.72 1.03
C GLY A 408 1.49 27.10 -0.40
N SER A 409 1.89 28.29 -0.83
CA SER A 409 1.61 28.77 -2.18
C SER A 409 2.37 27.97 -3.23
N LEU A 410 1.71 27.67 -4.35
CA LEU A 410 2.27 26.99 -5.51
C LEU A 410 2.07 27.87 -6.75
N ALA A 411 3.14 28.41 -7.33
CA ALA A 411 3.01 29.26 -8.51
C ALA A 411 2.58 28.45 -9.75
N ALA A 412 2.09 29.13 -10.78
CA ALA A 412 1.71 28.48 -12.03
C ALA A 412 2.92 27.76 -12.66
N GLY A 413 2.76 26.48 -12.98
CA GLY A 413 3.80 25.61 -13.53
C GLY A 413 4.82 25.10 -12.50
N GLU A 414 4.70 25.46 -11.21
CA GLU A 414 5.55 24.87 -10.17
C GLU A 414 4.94 23.54 -9.66
N SER A 415 5.82 22.72 -9.08
CA SER A 415 5.43 21.47 -8.43
C SER A 415 5.84 21.44 -6.96
N LEU A 416 5.03 20.79 -6.14
CA LEU A 416 5.39 20.37 -4.78
C LEU A 416 5.44 18.85 -4.71
N SER A 417 6.34 18.29 -3.89
CA SER A 417 6.40 16.85 -3.67
C SER A 417 6.58 16.49 -2.20
N PHE A 418 6.07 15.31 -1.85
CA PHE A 418 6.23 14.68 -0.55
C PHE A 418 6.20 13.15 -0.72
N ILE A 419 6.42 12.41 0.35
CA ILE A 419 6.52 10.96 0.33
C ILE A 419 5.40 10.35 1.17
N ILE A 420 4.78 9.29 0.64
CA ILE A 420 3.95 8.36 1.39
C ILE A 420 4.70 7.03 1.47
N PHE A 421 4.59 6.31 2.58
CA PHE A 421 5.07 4.94 2.73
C PHE A 421 3.91 4.01 3.03
N TYR A 422 3.87 2.87 2.35
CA TYR A 422 2.95 1.77 2.61
C TYR A 422 3.76 0.53 2.96
N GLY A 423 3.30 -0.28 3.90
CA GLY A 423 3.95 -1.55 4.13
C GLY A 423 3.44 -2.33 5.32
N GLY A 424 4.31 -3.22 5.80
CA GLY A 424 3.97 -4.19 6.82
C GLY A 424 5.21 -4.85 7.39
N ALA A 425 5.14 -5.26 8.65
CA ALA A 425 6.21 -5.97 9.34
C ALA A 425 5.66 -7.03 10.29
N ALA A 426 6.49 -7.98 10.71
CA ALA A 426 6.02 -9.10 11.55
C ALA A 426 5.67 -8.70 13.00
N SER A 427 6.07 -7.49 13.40
CA SER A 427 5.80 -6.89 14.71
C SER A 427 5.87 -5.37 14.65
N GLN A 428 5.37 -4.70 15.69
CA GLN A 428 5.47 -3.24 15.78
C GLN A 428 6.92 -2.76 15.83
N THR A 429 7.80 -3.47 16.55
CA THR A 429 9.23 -3.10 16.64
C THR A 429 9.93 -3.14 15.28
N GLU A 430 9.58 -4.11 14.43
CA GLU A 430 10.10 -4.16 13.06
C GLU A 430 9.51 -3.05 12.19
N ALA A 431 8.23 -2.69 12.38
CA ALA A 431 7.60 -1.56 11.72
C ALA A 431 8.27 -0.22 12.07
N GLU A 432 8.54 0.02 13.36
CA GLU A 432 9.29 1.19 13.84
C GLU A 432 10.71 1.23 13.26
N THR A 433 11.38 0.08 13.16
CA THR A 433 12.71 -0.03 12.52
C THR A 433 12.66 0.35 11.03
N ALA A 434 11.62 -0.10 10.32
CA ALA A 434 11.42 0.24 8.92
C ALA A 434 11.16 1.75 8.73
N LEU A 435 10.32 2.35 9.59
CA LEU A 435 10.05 3.80 9.57
C LEU A 435 11.28 4.63 9.94
N ALA A 436 12.10 4.15 10.87
CA ALA A 436 13.37 4.78 11.22
C ALA A 436 14.38 4.78 10.06
N ALA A 437 14.40 3.71 9.27
CA ALA A 437 15.29 3.57 8.12
C ALA A 437 15.00 4.58 7.01
N VAL A 438 13.72 4.90 6.78
CA VAL A 438 13.28 5.86 5.76
C VAL A 438 13.07 7.28 6.28
N GLY A 439 13.26 7.50 7.59
CA GLY A 439 13.11 8.81 8.23
C GLY A 439 11.68 9.36 8.21
N ALA A 440 10.67 8.50 8.43
CA ALA A 440 9.26 8.92 8.43
C ALA A 440 8.97 9.99 9.51
N GLU A 441 8.19 11.01 9.14
CA GLU A 441 7.86 12.20 9.94
C GLU A 441 6.47 12.12 10.60
N ALA A 442 5.60 11.25 10.10
CA ALA A 442 4.25 10.96 10.59
C ALA A 442 3.85 9.55 10.18
N TYR A 443 3.01 8.87 10.97
CA TYR A 443 2.53 7.53 10.62
C TYR A 443 1.18 7.17 11.26
N SER A 444 0.60 6.12 10.71
CA SER A 444 -0.43 5.29 11.30
C SER A 444 0.00 3.82 11.25
N PHE A 445 -0.26 3.10 12.33
CA PHE A 445 -0.20 1.63 12.34
C PHE A 445 -1.60 1.04 12.42
N GLY A 446 -1.82 -0.02 11.64
CA GLY A 446 -2.96 -0.92 11.78
C GLY A 446 -2.51 -2.25 12.36
N GLN A 447 -3.15 -2.69 13.45
CA GLN A 447 -2.80 -3.93 14.16
C GLN A 447 -4.04 -4.77 14.47
N THR A 448 -3.88 -6.09 14.43
CA THR A 448 -4.95 -7.02 14.79
C THR A 448 -5.32 -6.90 16.28
N SER A 449 -6.59 -7.16 16.60
CA SER A 449 -7.06 -7.20 18.00
C SER A 449 -6.47 -8.31 18.85
N THR A 450 -5.76 -9.28 18.28
CA THR A 450 -5.17 -10.38 19.06
C THR A 450 -3.88 -10.01 19.81
N ASP A 451 -3.14 -9.02 19.31
CA ASP A 451 -1.89 -8.55 19.92
C ASP A 451 -1.57 -7.09 19.51
N PRO A 452 -2.38 -6.10 19.96
CA PRO A 452 -2.19 -4.71 19.55
C PRO A 452 -0.86 -4.13 20.04
N VAL A 453 -0.36 -4.54 21.21
CA VAL A 453 0.88 -3.98 21.76
C VAL A 453 2.13 -4.57 21.10
N GLY A 454 2.13 -5.88 20.80
CA GLY A 454 3.24 -6.52 20.10
C GLY A 454 3.19 -6.34 18.58
N GLY A 455 1.99 -6.12 18.04
CA GLY A 455 1.76 -5.97 16.61
C GLY A 455 1.96 -7.26 15.81
N THR A 456 1.75 -8.43 16.44
CA THR A 456 1.90 -9.73 15.78
C THR A 456 0.53 -10.27 15.32
N PRO A 457 0.47 -11.06 14.22
CA PRO A 457 1.58 -11.49 13.36
C PRO A 457 2.02 -10.46 12.31
N ASN A 458 1.31 -9.34 12.20
CA ASN A 458 1.59 -8.25 11.29
C ASN A 458 1.22 -6.89 11.90
N THR A 459 2.10 -5.91 11.71
CA THR A 459 1.80 -4.48 11.90
C THR A 459 1.85 -3.84 10.53
N PHE A 460 0.72 -3.33 10.06
CA PHE A 460 0.65 -2.58 8.81
C PHE A 460 1.03 -1.13 9.03
N ILE A 461 1.61 -0.54 7.99
CA ILE A 461 2.29 0.74 8.06
C ILE A 461 1.73 1.65 6.99
N PHE A 462 1.32 2.84 7.41
CA PHE A 462 1.01 3.95 6.54
C PHE A 462 1.70 5.21 7.07
N ALA A 463 2.62 5.80 6.33
CA ALA A 463 3.46 6.88 6.86
C ALA A 463 3.80 7.94 5.84
N PHE A 464 4.39 9.04 6.30
CA PHE A 464 4.73 10.19 5.47
C PHE A 464 6.14 10.69 5.75
N GLY A 465 6.78 11.23 4.73
CA GLY A 465 8.06 11.95 4.82
C GLY A 465 8.07 13.18 3.93
N LYS A 466 8.95 14.14 4.22
CA LYS A 466 9.05 15.42 3.48
C LYS A 466 7.75 16.23 3.55
N VAL A 467 7.11 16.19 4.72
CA VAL A 467 5.88 16.93 5.04
C VAL A 467 6.15 18.02 6.08
N GLY A 468 7.42 18.44 6.19
CA GLY A 468 7.86 19.55 7.01
C GLY A 468 7.99 19.22 8.49
N GLY A 469 8.28 17.95 8.82
CA GLY A 469 8.57 17.46 10.17
C GLY A 469 9.99 16.90 10.30
N THR A 470 10.33 16.48 11.51
CA THR A 470 11.53 15.71 11.81
C THR A 470 11.20 14.22 11.85
N PRO A 471 12.13 13.30 11.51
CA PRO A 471 11.91 11.88 11.66
C PRO A 471 11.43 11.51 13.08
N ILE A 472 10.35 10.73 13.18
CA ILE A 472 9.78 10.31 14.47
C ILE A 472 10.69 9.28 15.14
N PHE A 473 11.18 8.32 14.36
CA PHE A 473 12.04 7.27 14.86
C PHE A 473 13.50 7.58 14.54
N THR A 474 14.37 7.34 15.52
CA THR A 474 15.81 7.49 15.31
C THR A 474 16.33 6.21 14.67
N PRO A 475 17.09 6.27 13.56
CA PRO A 475 17.67 5.07 12.98
C PRO A 475 18.57 4.38 14.01
N VAL A 476 18.47 3.05 14.07
CA VAL A 476 19.40 2.24 14.86
C VAL A 476 20.75 2.36 14.18
N VAL A 477 21.58 3.29 14.66
CA VAL A 477 22.97 3.39 14.22
C VAL A 477 23.66 2.14 14.75
N ASP A 478 23.98 1.20 13.87
CA ASP A 478 24.91 0.12 14.20
C ASP A 478 26.17 0.81 14.74
N PRO A 479 26.64 0.47 15.97
CA PRO A 479 27.78 1.16 16.54
C PRO A 479 28.93 1.09 15.54
N GLU A 480 29.47 2.27 15.19
CA GLU A 480 30.58 2.45 14.27
C GLU A 480 31.59 1.32 14.52
N PRO A 481 31.98 0.53 13.48
CA PRO A 481 32.86 -0.61 13.69
C PRO A 481 34.08 -0.09 14.44
N VAL A 482 34.27 -0.56 15.67
CA VAL A 482 35.38 -0.15 16.52
C VAL A 482 36.63 -0.39 15.68
N VAL A 483 37.19 0.68 15.12
CA VAL A 483 38.43 0.59 14.36
C VAL A 483 39.43 0.01 15.35
N PRO A 484 39.93 -1.22 15.12
CA PRO A 484 40.89 -1.79 16.06
C PRO A 484 42.06 -0.81 16.12
N ALA A 485 42.37 -0.36 17.34
CA ALA A 485 43.44 0.60 17.58
C ALA A 485 44.67 0.20 16.77
N GLU A 486 45.19 1.12 15.96
CA GLU A 486 46.42 0.88 15.20
C GLU A 486 47.48 0.29 16.14
N PRO A 487 48.21 -0.76 15.73
CA PRO A 487 49.19 -1.39 16.60
C PRO A 487 50.24 -0.35 16.99
N VAL A 488 50.24 0.01 18.29
CA VAL A 488 51.27 0.84 18.88
C VAL A 488 52.60 0.09 18.72
N VAL A 489 53.42 0.56 17.79
CA VAL A 489 54.80 0.13 17.63
C VAL A 489 55.58 0.68 18.82
N GLU A 490 56.07 -0.19 19.70
CA GLU A 490 57.28 0.10 20.48
C GLU A 490 58.24 -1.10 20.50
N PRO A 491 59.57 -0.85 20.47
CA PRO A 491 60.56 -1.86 20.19
C PRO A 491 61.06 -2.55 21.46
N ALA A 492 61.29 -3.85 21.42
CA ALA A 492 62.16 -4.52 22.38
C ALA A 492 62.93 -5.67 21.71
N VAL A 493 64.21 -5.40 21.47
CA VAL A 493 65.23 -6.36 21.05
C VAL A 493 65.57 -7.27 22.23
N VAL A 494 65.47 -8.59 22.06
CA VAL A 494 66.22 -9.55 22.88
C VAL A 494 66.92 -10.55 21.95
N VAL A 495 68.26 -10.49 22.00
CA VAL A 495 69.19 -11.31 21.24
C VAL A 495 69.35 -12.67 21.92
N ALA A 496 69.19 -13.76 21.17
CA ALA A 496 69.72 -15.07 21.53
C ALA A 496 70.45 -15.69 20.32
N ALA A 497 71.61 -16.26 20.60
CA ALA A 497 72.72 -16.57 19.71
C ALA A 497 72.50 -17.82 18.81
N PRO A 498 73.36 -18.05 17.79
CA PRO A 498 73.04 -18.86 16.61
C PRO A 498 73.35 -20.35 16.81
N VAL A 499 72.50 -21.22 16.24
CA VAL A 499 72.82 -22.64 16.04
C VAL A 499 72.96 -22.92 14.56
N VAL A 500 74.09 -23.56 14.24
CA VAL A 500 74.64 -23.84 12.91
C VAL A 500 73.85 -24.96 12.21
N ALA A 501 73.73 -24.81 10.89
CA ALA A 501 72.99 -25.65 9.95
C ALA A 501 73.59 -27.05 9.68
N ALA A 502 72.73 -27.97 9.25
CA ALA A 502 73.08 -29.18 8.48
C ALA A 502 72.04 -29.39 7.34
N PRO A 503 72.41 -30.06 6.23
CA PRO A 503 72.01 -29.63 4.88
C PRO A 503 70.77 -30.33 4.27
N ALA A 504 70.33 -29.71 3.18
CA ALA A 504 69.16 -30.00 2.37
C ALA A 504 69.13 -31.38 1.68
N ALA A 505 67.92 -31.93 1.57
CA ALA A 505 67.56 -32.97 0.62
C ALA A 505 66.61 -32.41 -0.46
N THR A 506 66.73 -32.98 -1.65
CA THR A 506 66.46 -32.39 -2.97
C THR A 506 65.22 -33.02 -3.62
N GLN A 507 64.19 -32.19 -3.90
CA GLN A 507 63.30 -32.13 -5.09
C GLN A 507 62.38 -33.34 -5.44
N PRO A 508 61.33 -33.22 -6.32
CA PRO A 508 61.06 -32.14 -7.29
C PRO A 508 59.63 -31.56 -7.38
N ARG A 509 59.57 -30.36 -8.00
CA ARG A 509 58.37 -29.76 -8.60
C ARG A 509 58.09 -30.42 -9.95
N LEU A 510 56.81 -30.65 -10.27
CA LEU A 510 56.38 -30.90 -11.64
C LEU A 510 55.91 -29.61 -12.30
N ALA A 511 56.50 -29.37 -13.47
CA ALA A 511 56.30 -28.21 -14.31
C ALA A 511 55.13 -28.42 -15.28
N VAL A 512 54.48 -27.30 -15.57
CA VAL A 512 53.66 -27.08 -16.77
C VAL A 512 54.53 -27.24 -18.02
N THR A 513 54.04 -28.02 -18.98
CA THR A 513 54.54 -28.00 -20.37
C THR A 513 53.36 -27.68 -21.29
N GLY A 514 53.42 -26.49 -21.90
CA GLY A 514 52.65 -26.15 -23.09
C GLY A 514 53.34 -26.58 -24.38
N GLY A 515 52.61 -26.41 -25.49
CA GLY A 515 53.08 -26.49 -26.88
C GLY A 515 52.09 -27.27 -27.76
N THR A 516 51.15 -26.63 -28.49
CA THR A 516 51.27 -26.08 -29.88
C THR A 516 51.71 -27.13 -30.92
N ALA A 517 51.21 -27.24 -32.15
CA ALA A 517 50.14 -26.64 -32.94
C ALA A 517 50.03 -27.46 -34.26
N GLN A 518 48.92 -27.29 -35.01
CA GLN A 518 48.77 -27.53 -36.47
C GLN A 518 48.81 -29.00 -36.94
N ALA A 519 47.98 -29.47 -37.88
CA ALA A 519 46.96 -28.88 -38.74
C ALA A 519 46.11 -30.01 -39.35
N ALA A 520 44.82 -29.77 -39.62
CA ALA A 520 44.16 -30.13 -40.89
C ALA A 520 42.66 -29.80 -40.86
N GLN A 521 42.27 -28.84 -41.71
CA GLN A 521 41.10 -28.89 -42.60
C GLN A 521 39.68 -28.62 -42.01
N LEU A 522 39.29 -27.34 -42.16
CA LEU A 522 38.01 -26.77 -42.65
C LEU A 522 37.05 -27.69 -43.46
N PRO A 523 35.77 -27.31 -43.76
CA PRO A 523 35.00 -26.13 -43.33
C PRO A 523 33.50 -26.36 -42.96
N LEU A 524 32.91 -25.38 -42.26
CA LEU A 524 31.72 -24.57 -42.64
C LEU A 524 30.49 -25.28 -43.27
N VAL A 525 29.31 -24.94 -42.73
CA VAL A 525 27.92 -25.19 -43.19
C VAL A 525 27.15 -26.19 -42.31
N ALA A 526 26.46 -25.69 -41.29
CA ALA A 526 25.24 -26.31 -40.70
C ALA A 526 24.58 -25.48 -39.56
N GLY A 527 25.20 -24.41 -39.07
CA GLY A 527 24.70 -23.66 -37.90
C GLY A 527 24.06 -22.29 -38.19
N LEU A 528 23.72 -21.99 -39.45
CA LEU A 528 23.21 -20.67 -39.86
C LEU A 528 21.99 -20.75 -40.80
N LEU A 529 21.22 -21.85 -40.73
CA LEU A 529 20.00 -22.05 -41.53
C LEU A 529 18.79 -22.59 -40.73
N ALA A 530 18.70 -22.28 -39.43
CA ALA A 530 17.54 -22.60 -38.59
C ALA A 530 16.85 -21.35 -38.00
N LEU A 531 17.10 -20.17 -38.60
CA LEU A 531 16.49 -18.89 -38.23
C LEU A 531 15.95 -18.12 -39.46
N ALA A 532 15.61 -18.86 -40.52
CA ALA A 532 15.02 -18.30 -41.75
C ALA A 532 13.78 -19.06 -42.28
N LEU A 533 13.21 -20.00 -41.51
CA LEU A 533 11.99 -20.74 -41.92
C LEU A 533 10.88 -20.80 -40.86
N GLY A 534 10.97 -19.99 -39.80
CA GLY A 534 9.91 -19.81 -38.80
C GLY A 534 9.00 -18.60 -39.03
N ALA A 535 9.23 -17.82 -40.10
CA ALA A 535 8.51 -16.58 -40.39
C ALA A 535 7.69 -16.67 -41.70
N ALA A 536 6.91 -17.74 -41.88
CA ALA A 536 5.96 -17.86 -43.00
C ALA A 536 4.79 -18.83 -42.74
N ALA A 537 4.20 -18.84 -41.53
CA ALA A 537 3.04 -19.70 -41.26
C ALA A 537 2.00 -19.15 -40.25
N VAL A 538 1.75 -17.83 -40.17
CA VAL A 538 0.47 -17.29 -39.65
C VAL A 538 0.08 -15.99 -40.39
N VAL A 539 0.15 -15.98 -41.73
CA VAL A 539 -0.61 -15.02 -42.54
C VAL A 539 -1.18 -15.79 -43.73
N GLY A 540 -2.47 -16.09 -43.67
CA GLY A 540 -3.19 -16.94 -44.60
C GLY A 540 -4.45 -17.48 -43.93
N VAL A 541 -5.20 -16.62 -43.24
CA VAL A 541 -6.39 -16.02 -43.85
C VAL A 541 -7.22 -17.08 -44.56
N LYS A 542 -8.21 -17.56 -43.81
CA LYS A 542 -9.54 -17.93 -44.27
C LYS A 542 -10.02 -16.93 -45.35
N VAL A 543 -9.69 -17.19 -46.61
CA VAL A 543 -10.54 -16.85 -47.75
C VAL A 543 -10.82 -18.16 -48.47
N ARG A 544 -12.02 -18.72 -48.19
CA ARG A 544 -12.89 -19.52 -49.09
C ARG A 544 -13.81 -20.43 -48.27
N ARG A 545 -14.80 -19.82 -47.61
CA ARG A 545 -16.16 -20.37 -47.53
C ARG A 545 -17.04 -19.46 -48.39
N ALA A 546 -17.15 -19.82 -49.66
CA ALA A 546 -18.17 -19.37 -50.59
C ALA A 546 -18.23 -20.42 -51.71
N HIS A 547 -18.91 -21.51 -51.42
CA HIS A 547 -19.90 -22.18 -52.27
C HIS A 547 -20.57 -23.31 -51.49
#